data_AF-A0A6A0GR97-F1
#
_entry.id   AF-A0A6A0GR97-F1
#
_cell.length_a   1.000
_cell.length_b   1.000
_cell.length_c   1.000
_cell.angle_alpha   90.00
_cell.angle_beta   90.00
_cell.angle_gamma   90.00
#
_symmetry.space_group_name_H-M   'P 1'
#
loop_
_entity.id
_entity.type
_entity.pdbx_description
1 polymer ?
#
loop_
_entity_poly.entity_id
_entity_poly.type
_entity_poly.pdbx_seq_one_letter_code
_entity_poly.pdbx_strand_id
1 'polypeptide(L)'
;MTGAGALQLASDGHHANKRAHHNALERKRRDHIKDSFTSLRDCVPALQGEKSSRAQILKKASDYIDFMRKKISAHQADIEDLQRQNELLEAQSELSSDLDY
;
A
#
# COMPACT_ATOMS: atom_id res chain seq x y z
N MET A 1 -58.51 -0.21 27.16
CA MET A 1 -57.74 -0.17 25.90
C MET A 1 -56.27 -0.31 26.29
N THR A 2 -55.81 -1.56 26.29
CA THR A 2 -54.75 -2.10 27.15
C THR A 2 -53.34 -1.81 26.61
N GLY A 3 -52.41 -1.50 27.52
CA GLY A 3 -51.02 -1.05 27.27
C GLY A 3 -50.07 -1.99 26.52
N ALA A 4 -50.57 -3.01 25.82
CA ALA A 4 -49.76 -3.91 24.99
C ALA A 4 -49.18 -3.21 23.74
N GLY A 5 -49.89 -2.24 23.16
CA GLY A 5 -49.41 -1.50 21.97
C GLY A 5 -48.22 -0.58 22.24
N ALA A 6 -48.12 -0.02 23.45
CA ALA A 6 -47.02 0.90 23.81
C ALA A 6 -45.68 0.16 24.03
N LEU A 7 -45.71 -1.04 24.60
CA LEU A 7 -44.54 -1.89 24.78
C LEU A 7 -43.97 -2.39 23.45
N GLN A 8 -44.83 -2.74 22.49
CA GLN A 8 -44.42 -3.15 21.15
C GLN A 8 -43.71 -2.01 20.41
N LEU A 9 -44.27 -0.79 20.45
CA LEU A 9 -43.68 0.40 19.82
C LEU A 9 -42.32 0.79 20.43
N ALA A 10 -42.17 0.67 21.75
CA ALA A 10 -40.90 0.92 22.43
C ALA A 10 -39.82 -0.12 22.05
N SER A 11 -40.22 -1.39 21.94
CA SER A 11 -39.35 -2.48 21.46
C SER A 11 -38.89 -2.25 20.03
N ASP A 12 -39.81 -1.90 19.12
CA ASP A 12 -39.53 -1.64 17.71
C ASP A 12 -38.60 -0.43 17.53
N GLY A 13 -38.79 0.62 18.34
CA GLY A 13 -37.88 1.78 18.40
C GLY A 13 -36.47 1.40 18.86
N HIS A 14 -36.34 0.50 19.83
CA HIS A 14 -35.04 0.01 20.31
C HIS A 14 -34.33 -0.86 19.25
N HIS A 15 -35.05 -1.71 18.53
CA HIS A 15 -34.51 -2.48 17.41
C HIS A 15 -34.10 -1.58 16.24
N ALA A 16 -34.88 -0.54 15.94
CA ALA A 16 -34.54 0.45 14.92
C ALA A 16 -33.25 1.22 15.28
N ASN A 17 -33.08 1.61 16.55
CA ASN A 17 -31.88 2.29 17.02
C ASN A 17 -30.63 1.40 16.91
N LYS A 18 -30.72 0.11 17.32
CA LYS A 18 -29.65 -0.87 17.13
C LYS A 18 -29.25 -1.03 15.66
N ARG A 19 -30.23 -1.12 14.75
CA ARG A 19 -29.97 -1.18 13.29
C ARG A 19 -29.32 0.10 12.77
N ALA A 20 -29.79 1.26 13.20
CA ALA A 20 -29.24 2.56 12.80
C ALA A 20 -27.77 2.69 13.23
N HIS A 21 -27.46 2.34 14.47
CA HIS A 21 -26.11 2.34 15.01
C HIS A 21 -25.18 1.37 14.26
N HIS A 22 -25.63 0.14 14.03
CA HIS A 22 -24.88 -0.84 13.23
C HIS A 22 -24.58 -0.33 11.81
N ASN A 23 -25.57 0.25 11.15
CA ASN A 23 -25.40 0.83 9.81
C ASN A 23 -24.43 2.01 9.79
N ALA A 24 -24.40 2.81 10.87
CA ALA A 24 -23.44 3.91 11.01
C ALA A 24 -22.00 3.39 11.16
N LEU A 25 -21.79 2.39 12.01
CA LEU A 25 -20.48 1.76 12.19
C LEU A 25 -19.97 1.13 10.88
N GLU A 26 -20.84 0.41 10.16
CA GLU A 26 -20.46 -0.22 8.91
C GLU A 26 -20.16 0.80 7.80
N ARG A 27 -20.88 1.93 7.75
CA ARG A 27 -20.52 3.04 6.85
C ARG A 27 -19.12 3.56 7.16
N LYS A 28 -18.84 3.87 8.43
CA LYS A 28 -17.51 4.31 8.86
C LYS A 28 -16.42 3.31 8.47
N ARG A 29 -16.66 2.01 8.65
CA ARG A 29 -15.72 0.95 8.23
C ARG A 29 -15.47 0.97 6.72
N ARG A 30 -16.50 1.13 5.90
CA ARG A 30 -16.37 1.20 4.44
C ARG A 30 -15.66 2.46 3.97
N ASP A 31 -15.87 3.58 4.65
CA ASP A 31 -15.18 4.84 4.35
C ASP A 31 -13.67 4.69 4.60
N HIS A 32 -13.28 4.12 5.75
CA HIS A 32 -11.87 3.80 6.02
C HIS A 32 -11.25 2.90 4.94
N ILE A 33 -11.97 1.87 4.48
CA ILE A 33 -11.47 1.00 3.40
C ILE A 33 -11.32 1.77 2.09
N LYS A 34 -12.28 2.64 1.76
CA LYS A 34 -12.21 3.50 0.57
C LYS A 34 -10.98 4.41 0.61
N ASP A 35 -10.67 4.97 1.77
CA ASP A 35 -9.49 5.80 1.97
C ASP A 35 -8.21 4.97 1.77
N SER A 36 -8.13 3.78 2.37
CA SER A 36 -6.99 2.86 2.16
C SER A 36 -6.78 2.50 0.68
N PHE A 37 -7.85 2.27 -0.08
CA PHE A 37 -7.75 2.04 -1.53
C PHE A 37 -7.27 3.26 -2.30
N THR A 38 -7.65 4.46 -1.85
CA THR A 38 -7.21 5.73 -2.45
C THR A 38 -5.72 5.92 -2.21
N SER A 39 -5.26 5.78 -0.97
CA SER A 39 -3.83 5.84 -0.64
C SER A 39 -3.02 4.79 -1.41
N LEU A 40 -3.51 3.55 -1.50
CA LEU A 40 -2.83 2.50 -2.27
C LEU A 40 -2.70 2.85 -3.76
N ARG A 41 -3.77 3.38 -4.36
CA ARG A 41 -3.76 3.81 -5.76
C ARG A 41 -2.70 4.90 -5.98
N ASP A 42 -2.64 5.88 -5.09
CA ASP A 42 -1.76 7.04 -5.24
C ASP A 42 -0.27 6.67 -5.11
N CYS A 43 0.05 5.59 -4.37
CA CYS A 43 1.39 5.02 -4.25
C CYS A 43 1.87 4.22 -5.48
N VAL A 44 0.98 3.87 -6.41
CA VAL A 44 1.32 3.05 -7.58
C VAL A 44 1.37 3.94 -8.83
N PRO A 45 2.55 4.20 -9.42
CA PRO A 45 2.69 5.16 -10.53
C PRO A 45 1.75 4.90 -11.71
N ALA A 46 1.54 3.62 -12.07
CA ALA A 46 0.67 3.22 -13.18
C ALA A 46 -0.83 3.41 -12.92
N LEU A 47 -1.23 3.86 -11.73
CA LEU A 47 -2.62 4.16 -11.37
C LEU A 47 -2.88 5.66 -11.15
N GLN A 48 -1.83 6.50 -11.21
CA GLN A 48 -1.98 7.94 -10.98
C GLN A 48 -2.77 8.60 -12.13
N GLY A 49 -3.75 9.44 -11.77
CA GLY A 49 -4.58 10.16 -12.74
C GLY A 49 -5.66 9.33 -13.44
N GLU A 50 -5.72 8.01 -13.21
CA GLU A 50 -6.68 7.12 -13.89
C GLU A 50 -7.80 6.63 -12.95
N LYS A 51 -9.04 6.56 -13.45
CA LYS A 51 -10.12 5.86 -12.74
C LYS A 51 -9.86 4.36 -12.78
N SER A 52 -9.60 3.77 -11.62
CA SER A 52 -9.29 2.34 -11.49
C SER A 52 -10.25 1.64 -10.53
N SER A 53 -10.70 0.44 -10.87
CA SER A 53 -11.50 -0.40 -9.97
C SER A 53 -10.66 -0.95 -8.82
N ARG A 54 -11.30 -1.38 -7.71
CA ARG A 54 -10.60 -2.01 -6.58
C ARG A 54 -9.77 -3.22 -7.00
N ALA A 55 -10.29 -4.06 -7.90
CA ALA A 55 -9.56 -5.21 -8.43
C ALA A 55 -8.31 -4.80 -9.21
N GLN A 56 -8.42 -3.77 -10.07
CA GLN A 56 -7.28 -3.23 -10.80
C GLN A 56 -6.24 -2.61 -9.85
N ILE A 57 -6.68 -1.90 -8.80
CA ILE A 57 -5.77 -1.33 -7.79
C ILE A 57 -4.94 -2.44 -7.13
N LEU A 58 -5.60 -3.51 -6.67
CA LEU A 58 -4.89 -4.65 -6.07
C LEU A 58 -3.93 -5.30 -7.06
N LYS A 59 -4.37 -5.55 -8.29
CA LYS A 59 -3.55 -6.20 -9.32
C LYS A 59 -2.31 -5.36 -9.67
N LYS A 60 -2.49 -4.09 -10.03
CA LYS A 60 -1.36 -3.20 -10.36
C LYS A 60 -0.44 -2.97 -9.14
N ALA A 61 -0.97 -2.96 -7.92
CA ALA A 61 -0.15 -2.87 -6.71
C ALA A 61 0.73 -4.11 -6.51
N SER A 62 0.17 -5.32 -6.66
CA SER A 62 0.95 -6.56 -6.60
C SER A 62 2.04 -6.59 -7.67
N ASP A 63 1.68 -6.26 -8.92
CA ASP A 63 2.63 -6.23 -10.03
C ASP A 63 3.75 -5.18 -9.79
N TYR A 64 3.40 -4.03 -9.20
CA TYR A 64 4.37 -2.99 -8.85
C TYR A 64 5.33 -3.40 -7.73
N ILE A 65 4.86 -4.14 -6.72
CA ILE A 65 5.73 -4.70 -5.67
C ILE A 65 6.78 -5.64 -6.28
N ASP A 66 6.35 -6.55 -7.15
CA ASP A 66 7.27 -7.50 -7.79
C ASP A 66 8.24 -6.80 -8.75
N PHE A 67 7.78 -5.79 -9.47
CA PHE A 67 8.64 -4.92 -10.26
C PHE A 67 9.71 -4.21 -9.41
N MET A 68 9.30 -3.59 -8.29
CA MET A 68 10.22 -2.88 -7.41
C MET A 68 11.24 -3.82 -6.76
N ARG A 69 10.85 -5.04 -6.39
CA ARG A 69 11.79 -6.07 -5.90
C ARG A 69 12.87 -6.40 -6.92
N LYS A 70 12.50 -6.63 -8.18
CA LYS A 70 13.45 -6.88 -9.27
C LYS A 70 14.37 -5.68 -9.49
N LYS A 71 13.82 -4.47 -9.47
CA LYS A 71 14.59 -3.23 -9.63
C LYS A 71 15.61 -3.02 -8.52
N ILE A 72 15.23 -3.27 -7.27
CA ILE A 72 16.15 -3.22 -6.12
C ILE A 72 17.26 -4.25 -6.27
N SER A 73 16.94 -5.49 -6.66
CA SER A 73 17.94 -6.54 -6.89
C SER A 73 18.92 -6.19 -7.99
N ALA A 74 18.46 -5.59 -9.10
CA ALA A 74 19.33 -5.14 -10.18
C ALA A 74 20.27 -4.02 -9.71
N HIS A 75 19.73 -3.01 -9.02
CA HIS A 75 20.55 -1.93 -8.47
C HIS A 75 21.57 -2.41 -7.44
N GLN A 76 21.24 -3.42 -6.63
CA GLN A 76 22.19 -4.02 -5.71
C GLN A 76 23.35 -4.70 -6.45
N ALA A 77 23.06 -5.43 -7.55
CA ALA A 77 24.08 -6.01 -8.39
C ALA A 77 24.96 -4.94 -9.08
N ASP A 78 24.36 -3.84 -9.54
CA ASP A 78 25.10 -2.72 -10.13
C ASP A 78 26.05 -2.08 -9.09
N ILE A 79 25.58 -1.91 -7.84
CA ILE A 79 26.41 -1.39 -6.74
C ILE A 79 27.59 -2.32 -6.47
N GLU A 80 27.36 -3.63 -6.37
CA GLU A 80 28.42 -4.61 -6.12
C GLU A 80 29.46 -4.66 -7.25
N ASP A 81 29.02 -4.52 -8.51
CA ASP A 81 29.93 -4.49 -9.63
C ASP A 81 30.77 -3.20 -9.65
N LEU A 82 30.16 -2.04 -9.39
CA LEU A 82 30.87 -0.77 -9.27
C LEU A 82 31.87 -0.77 -8.11
N GLN A 83 31.52 -1.38 -6.97
CA GLN A 83 32.45 -1.54 -5.85
C GLN A 83 33.66 -2.38 -6.25
N ARG A 84 33.45 -3.52 -6.91
CA ARG A 84 34.54 -4.36 -7.43
C ARG A 84 35.42 -3.62 -8.43
N GLN A 85 34.81 -2.83 -9.33
CA GLN A 85 35.57 -2.03 -10.30
C GLN A 85 36.43 -0.97 -9.60
N ASN A 86 35.89 -0.30 -8.58
CA ASN A 86 36.64 0.68 -7.79
C ASN A 86 37.82 0.03 -7.06
N GLU A 87 37.62 -1.12 -6.42
CA GLU A 87 38.70 -1.87 -5.75
C GLU A 87 39.84 -2.25 -6.72
N LEU A 88 39.49 -2.68 -7.94
CA LEU A 88 40.49 -3.00 -8.97
C LEU A 88 41.26 -1.78 -9.45
N LEU A 89 40.59 -0.63 -9.60
CA LEU A 89 41.20 0.62 -10.02
C LEU A 89 42.12 1.19 -8.93
N GLU A 90 41.71 1.11 -7.66
CA GLU A 90 42.52 1.51 -6.51
C GLU A 90 43.81 0.68 -6.44
N ALA A 91 43.69 -0.66 -6.55
CA ALA A 91 44.86 -1.55 -6.57
C ALA A 91 45.81 -1.27 -7.75
N GLN A 92 45.28 -0.92 -8.94
CA GLN A 92 46.12 -0.53 -10.08
C GLN A 92 46.83 0.82 -9.85
N SER A 93 46.13 1.79 -9.24
CA SER A 93 46.71 3.09 -8.92
C SER A 93 47.85 2.96 -7.92
N GLU A 94 47.70 2.13 -6.89
CA GLU A 94 48.75 1.83 -5.91
C GLU A 94 49.97 1.21 -6.58
N LEU A 95 49.77 0.17 -7.39
CA LEU A 95 50.87 -0.52 -8.09
C LEU A 95 51.62 0.42 -9.06
N SER A 96 50.90 1.31 -9.74
CA SER A 96 51.52 2.31 -10.62
C SER A 96 52.34 3.32 -9.84
N SER A 97 51.87 3.77 -8.66
CA SER A 97 52.62 4.73 -7.83
C SER A 97 53.90 4.15 -7.25
N ASP A 98 53.95 2.83 -7.02
CA ASP A 98 55.14 2.14 -6.52
C ASP A 98 56.23 1.95 -7.59
N LEU A 99 55.89 2.09 -8.89
CA LEU A 99 56.83 1.95 -10.02
C LEU A 99 57.47 3.28 -10.44
N ASP A 100 56.99 4.42 -9.94
CA ASP A 100 57.48 5.77 -10.26
C ASP A 100 58.59 6.29 -9.30
N TYR A 101 59.20 5.40 -8.50
CA TYR A 101 60.31 5.68 -7.57
C TYR A 101 61.60 4.93 -7.96
#